data_AF-A0A2G6JWP0-F1
#
_entry.id   AF-A0A2G6JWP0-F1
#
_cell.length_a   1.000
_cell.length_b   1.000
_cell.length_c   1.000
_cell.angle_alpha   90.00
_cell.angle_beta   90.00
_cell.angle_gamma   90.00
#
_symmetry.space_group_name_H-M   'P 1'
#
loop_
_entity.id
_entity.type
_entity.pdbx_description
1 polymer ?
#
loop_
_entity_poly.entity_id
_entity_poly.type
_entity_poly.pdbx_seq_one_letter_code
_entity_poly.pdbx_strand_id
1 'polypeptide(L)'
;MPQAEAASGYTLQTVPHAGNSGRCYLVRPSVDSGLKKVVFLVEDGKIQRVDVGSPATTTLSGVGVSVDLGLLYQLYPGQIQDAADLTMDGTAVVFVPKDPADQDFRIVFDISDSRVSQYRAGLLPAVGYAQGCLQQQPRQMSRSTATAAVP
;
A
#
# COMPACT_ATOMS: atom_id res chain seq x y z
N MET A 1 -16.11 -0.86 8.16
CA MET A 1 -16.51 -0.64 6.74
C MET A 1 -17.70 0.30 6.58
N PRO A 2 -18.81 0.18 7.33
CA PRO A 2 -20.01 0.99 7.10
C PRO A 2 -19.77 2.51 7.02
N GLN A 3 -18.82 3.03 7.81
CA GLN A 3 -18.46 4.44 7.80
C GLN A 3 -17.88 4.88 6.45
N ALA A 4 -17.01 4.07 5.84
CA ALA A 4 -16.38 4.38 4.56
C ALA A 4 -17.39 4.31 3.41
N GLU A 5 -18.30 3.33 3.45
CA GLU A 5 -19.38 3.20 2.47
C GLU A 5 -20.37 4.37 2.57
N ALA A 6 -20.76 4.75 3.79
CA ALA A 6 -21.62 5.91 4.02
C ALA A 6 -20.97 7.22 3.56
N ALA A 7 -19.68 7.41 3.82
CA ALA A 7 -18.95 8.63 3.45
C ALA A 7 -18.73 8.74 1.93
N SER A 8 -18.50 7.61 1.26
CA SER A 8 -18.17 7.59 -0.17
C SER A 8 -19.37 7.38 -1.09
N GLY A 9 -20.48 6.85 -0.58
CA GLY A 9 -21.64 6.44 -1.39
C GLY A 9 -21.41 5.17 -2.20
N TYR A 10 -20.28 4.47 -2.01
CA TYR A 10 -19.95 3.24 -2.71
C TYR A 10 -20.01 2.03 -1.78
N THR A 11 -20.58 0.94 -2.28
CA THR A 11 -20.40 -0.37 -1.65
C THR A 11 -18.97 -0.85 -1.89
N LEU A 12 -18.36 -1.37 -0.84
CA LEU A 12 -17.01 -1.94 -0.87
C LEU A 12 -17.09 -3.47 -0.85
N GLN A 13 -16.23 -4.09 -1.65
CA GLN A 13 -16.09 -5.54 -1.71
C GLN A 13 -14.64 -5.94 -1.43
N THR A 14 -14.44 -7.13 -0.88
CA THR A 14 -13.10 -7.68 -0.68
C THR A 14 -12.42 -7.96 -2.02
N VAL A 15 -11.11 -7.74 -2.09
CA VAL A 15 -10.31 -8.11 -3.25
C VAL A 15 -10.00 -9.61 -3.19
N PRO A 16 -10.43 -10.42 -4.17
CA PRO A 16 -10.17 -11.86 -4.16
C PRO A 16 -8.66 -12.17 -4.21
N HIS A 17 -8.24 -13.31 -3.64
CA HIS A 17 -6.86 -13.81 -3.68
C HIS A 17 -5.80 -12.87 -3.08
N ALA A 18 -6.18 -11.90 -2.25
CA ALA A 18 -5.29 -10.89 -1.69
C ALA A 18 -4.72 -11.25 -0.30
N GLY A 19 -4.77 -12.52 0.09
CA GLY A 19 -4.33 -12.97 1.42
C GLY A 19 -5.21 -12.48 2.58
N ASN A 20 -6.49 -12.21 2.32
CA ASN A 20 -7.42 -11.70 3.31
C ASN A 20 -7.58 -12.68 4.49
N SER A 21 -7.63 -12.12 5.69
CA SER A 21 -7.89 -12.78 6.97
C SER A 21 -8.91 -11.97 7.77
N GLY A 22 -9.34 -12.48 8.92
CA GLY A 22 -10.27 -11.75 9.79
C GLY A 22 -9.75 -10.40 10.29
N ARG A 23 -8.41 -10.20 10.32
CA ARG A 23 -7.77 -8.98 10.83
C ARG A 23 -7.23 -8.06 9.74
N CYS A 24 -6.63 -8.61 8.68
CA CYS A 24 -6.12 -7.84 7.54
C CYS A 24 -6.87 -8.26 6.28
N TYR A 25 -7.45 -7.31 5.56
CA TYR A 25 -8.08 -7.57 4.27
C TYR A 25 -8.02 -6.34 3.36
N LEU A 26 -8.02 -6.59 2.05
CA LEU A 26 -8.09 -5.55 1.03
C LEU A 26 -9.52 -5.40 0.53
N VAL A 27 -9.98 -4.17 0.38
CA VAL A 27 -11.30 -3.84 -0.17
C VAL A 27 -11.20 -2.80 -1.28
N ARG A 28 -12.19 -2.79 -2.16
CA ARG A 28 -12.30 -1.81 -3.24
C ARG A 28 -13.77 -1.50 -3.54
N PRO A 29 -14.09 -0.37 -4.19
CA PRO A 29 -15.43 -0.12 -4.70
C PRO A 29 -15.94 -1.26 -5.60
N SER A 30 -17.22 -1.63 -5.47
CA SER A 30 -17.84 -2.70 -6.26
C SER A 30 -18.19 -2.29 -7.70
N VAL A 31 -18.11 -1.00 -8.01
CA VAL A 31 -18.45 -0.41 -9.31
C VAL A 31 -17.46 -0.77 -10.42
N ASP A 32 -17.93 -0.79 -11.66
CA ASP A 32 -17.09 -0.98 -12.85
C ASP A 32 -16.64 0.36 -13.43
N SER A 33 -15.63 0.97 -12.80
CA SER A 33 -15.06 2.26 -13.21
C SER A 33 -13.56 2.33 -12.90
N GLY A 34 -12.93 3.48 -13.19
CA GLY A 34 -11.53 3.75 -12.82
C GLY A 34 -11.23 3.59 -11.31
N LEU A 35 -12.28 3.63 -10.47
CA LEU A 35 -12.18 3.39 -9.04
C LEU A 35 -11.84 1.94 -8.68
N LYS A 36 -11.94 0.97 -9.60
CA LYS A 36 -11.48 -0.41 -9.38
C LYS A 36 -9.99 -0.51 -9.08
N LYS A 37 -9.21 0.50 -9.47
CA LYS A 37 -7.76 0.62 -9.21
C LYS A 37 -7.45 1.40 -7.92
N VAL A 38 -8.47 1.74 -7.12
CA VAL A 38 -8.32 2.26 -5.77
C VAL A 38 -8.65 1.13 -4.80
N VAL A 39 -7.66 0.72 -4.02
CA VAL A 39 -7.77 -0.40 -3.09
C VAL A 39 -7.39 0.07 -1.70
N PHE A 40 -8.17 -0.30 -0.69
CA PHE A 40 -7.88 0.01 0.70
C PHE A 40 -7.38 -1.24 1.41
N LEU A 41 -6.29 -1.12 2.15
CA LEU A 41 -5.89 -2.13 3.12
C LEU A 41 -6.50 -1.78 4.48
N VAL A 42 -7.24 -2.74 5.02
CA VAL A 42 -7.94 -2.61 6.29
C VAL A 42 -7.29 -3.56 7.29
N GLU A 43 -6.87 -3.02 8.43
CA GLU A 43 -6.41 -3.81 9.57
C GLU A 43 -7.20 -3.47 10.81
N ASP A 44 -7.64 -4.52 11.51
CA ASP A 44 -8.42 -4.42 12.76
C ASP A 44 -9.62 -3.46 12.61
N GLY A 45 -10.26 -3.52 11.43
CA GLY A 45 -11.44 -2.73 11.08
C GLY A 45 -11.17 -1.28 10.66
N LYS A 46 -9.90 -0.85 10.59
CA LYS A 46 -9.50 0.51 10.22
C LYS A 46 -8.76 0.52 8.88
N ILE A 47 -9.07 1.51 8.03
CA ILE A 47 -8.30 1.74 6.81
C ILE A 47 -6.92 2.26 7.22
N GLN A 48 -5.87 1.49 6.95
CA GLN A 48 -4.50 1.88 7.25
C GLN A 48 -3.78 2.49 6.05
N ARG A 49 -4.26 2.17 4.84
CA ARG A 49 -3.62 2.54 3.58
C ARG A 49 -4.60 2.53 2.42
N VAL A 50 -4.33 3.38 1.44
CA VAL A 50 -4.93 3.35 0.11
C VAL A 50 -3.85 3.12 -0.96
N ASP A 51 -4.12 2.20 -1.88
CA ASP A 51 -3.32 1.89 -3.05
C ASP A 51 -4.03 2.51 -4.26
N VAL A 52 -3.32 3.29 -5.05
CA VAL A 52 -3.86 4.06 -6.17
C VAL A 52 -3.09 3.71 -7.45
N GLY A 53 -3.75 2.97 -8.34
CA GLY A 53 -3.31 2.71 -9.71
C GLY A 53 -4.14 3.44 -10.77
N SER A 54 -5.07 4.32 -10.35
CA SER A 54 -5.91 5.10 -11.25
C SER A 54 -5.15 6.36 -11.72
N PRO A 55 -5.10 6.65 -13.03
CA PRO A 55 -4.50 7.89 -13.53
C PRO A 55 -5.34 9.14 -13.21
N ALA A 56 -6.60 8.97 -12.82
CA ALA A 56 -7.50 10.08 -12.49
C ALA A 56 -7.31 10.62 -11.06
N THR A 57 -6.48 9.98 -10.24
CA THR A 57 -6.27 10.35 -8.84
C THR A 57 -4.81 10.72 -8.63
N THR A 58 -4.58 11.92 -8.10
CA THR A 58 -3.25 12.44 -7.80
C THR A 58 -3.09 12.73 -6.31
N THR A 59 -1.85 12.82 -5.86
CA THR A 59 -1.52 13.45 -4.58
C THR A 59 -1.90 14.93 -4.60
N LEU A 60 -1.87 15.58 -3.42
CA LEU A 60 -2.10 17.02 -3.31
C LEU A 60 -1.09 17.84 -4.13
N SER A 61 0.13 17.33 -4.31
CA SER A 61 1.17 17.96 -5.13
C SER A 61 1.04 17.66 -6.62
N GLY A 62 -0.03 16.98 -7.05
CA GLY A 62 -0.31 16.66 -8.44
C GLY A 62 0.41 15.42 -8.98
N VAL A 63 1.04 14.62 -8.11
CA VAL A 63 1.71 13.38 -8.55
C VAL A 63 0.68 12.28 -8.76
N GLY A 64 0.63 11.73 -9.97
CA GLY A 64 -0.21 10.59 -10.33
C GLY A 64 0.58 9.46 -10.97
N VAL A 65 -0.14 8.46 -11.47
CA VAL A 65 0.44 7.40 -12.31
C VAL A 65 1.06 8.01 -13.58
N SER A 66 2.14 7.40 -14.05
CA SER A 66 2.96 7.79 -15.21
C SER A 66 3.85 9.04 -15.05
N VAL A 67 3.81 9.70 -13.87
CA VAL A 67 4.76 10.76 -13.52
C VAL A 67 6.20 10.21 -13.56
N ASP A 68 7.11 11.02 -14.11
CA ASP A 68 8.53 10.70 -14.23
C ASP A 68 9.23 10.75 -12.86
N LEU A 69 10.15 9.82 -12.60
CA LEU A 69 10.89 9.75 -11.35
C LEU A 69 11.74 11.02 -11.11
N GLY A 70 12.30 11.63 -12.15
CA GLY A 70 13.01 12.90 -12.03
C GLY A 70 12.11 14.05 -11.57
N LEU A 71 10.86 14.09 -12.06
CA LEU A 71 9.87 15.08 -11.64
C LEU A 71 9.43 14.86 -10.19
N LEU A 72 9.32 13.60 -9.74
CA LEU A 72 9.07 13.26 -8.34
C LEU A 72 10.09 13.93 -7.40
N TYR A 73 11.38 13.82 -7.70
CA TYR A 73 12.45 14.46 -6.91
C TYR A 73 12.36 16.00 -6.91
N GLN A 74 11.91 16.60 -8.01
CA GLN A 74 11.71 18.05 -8.09
C GLN A 74 10.50 18.53 -7.27
N LEU A 75 9.41 17.76 -7.27
CA LEU A 75 8.20 18.09 -6.52
C LEU A 75 8.35 17.86 -5.01
N TYR A 76 9.24 16.95 -4.61
CA TYR A 76 9.48 16.57 -3.21
C TYR A 76 10.95 16.74 -2.79
N PRO A 77 11.51 17.96 -2.82
CA PRO A 77 12.93 18.19 -2.59
C PRO A 77 13.36 17.75 -1.19
N GLY A 78 14.29 16.78 -1.15
CA GLY A 78 14.85 16.21 0.07
C GLY A 78 13.86 15.37 0.89
N GLN A 79 12.78 14.88 0.28
CA GLN A 79 11.76 14.06 0.96
C GLN A 79 11.55 12.69 0.33
N ILE A 80 12.22 12.40 -0.78
CA ILE A 80 12.20 11.07 -1.41
C ILE A 80 13.42 10.27 -0.95
N GLN A 81 13.18 9.05 -0.49
CA GLN A 81 14.20 8.08 -0.08
C GLN A 81 13.95 6.74 -0.77
N ASP A 82 14.98 5.92 -0.96
CA ASP A 82 14.80 4.58 -1.49
C ASP A 82 14.09 3.69 -0.45
N ALA A 83 13.15 2.85 -0.91
CA ALA A 83 12.40 1.95 -0.01
C ALA A 83 13.32 0.98 0.75
N ALA A 84 14.41 0.55 0.11
CA ALA A 84 15.42 -0.34 0.70
C ALA A 84 16.10 0.29 1.94
N ASP A 85 16.39 1.60 1.90
CA ASP A 85 17.00 2.33 3.01
C ASP A 85 16.06 2.41 4.23
N LEU A 86 14.75 2.27 3.98
CA LEU A 86 13.70 2.26 5.00
C LEU A 86 13.27 0.83 5.40
N THR A 87 14.01 -0.20 5.00
CA THR A 87 13.67 -1.61 5.23
C THR A 87 12.27 -2.00 4.69
N MET A 88 11.83 -1.31 3.64
CA MET A 88 10.59 -1.64 2.92
C MET A 88 10.91 -2.49 1.69
N ASP A 89 10.05 -3.47 1.41
CA ASP A 89 10.20 -4.35 0.26
C ASP A 89 9.77 -3.66 -1.05
N GLY A 90 10.52 -3.91 -2.13
CA GLY A 90 10.15 -3.56 -3.50
C GLY A 90 11.04 -2.50 -4.17
N THR A 91 10.87 -2.34 -5.48
CA THR A 91 11.57 -1.34 -6.30
C THR A 91 10.78 -0.03 -6.29
N ALA A 92 10.79 0.64 -5.13
CA ALA A 92 9.98 1.81 -4.87
C ALA A 92 10.79 2.95 -4.25
N VAL A 93 10.26 4.17 -4.38
CA VAL A 93 10.76 5.34 -3.66
C VAL A 93 9.68 5.86 -2.71
N VAL A 94 10.09 6.44 -1.59
CA VAL A 94 9.22 6.76 -0.48
C VAL A 94 9.29 8.23 -0.16
N PHE A 95 8.14 8.90 -0.22
CA PHE A 95 7.97 10.21 0.38
C PHE A 95 7.90 10.09 1.90
N VAL A 96 8.81 10.79 2.56
CA VAL A 96 8.86 10.97 4.01
C VAL A 96 8.46 12.42 4.34
N PRO A 97 7.37 12.63 5.09
CA PRO A 97 6.97 13.97 5.51
C PRO A 97 7.99 14.57 6.48
N LYS A 98 8.12 15.90 6.47
CA LYS A 98 8.98 16.66 7.39
C LYS A 98 8.25 17.11 8.65
N ASP A 99 6.93 17.23 8.59
CA ASP A 99 6.12 17.63 9.73
C ASP A 99 6.08 16.48 10.76
N PRO A 100 6.48 16.72 12.03
CA PRO A 100 6.37 15.71 13.08
C PRO A 100 4.95 15.17 13.29
N ALA A 101 3.91 15.96 13.01
CA ALA A 101 2.53 15.49 13.11
C ALA A 101 2.22 14.37 12.10
N ASP A 102 2.97 14.32 10.99
CA ASP A 102 2.79 13.35 9.92
C ASP A 102 3.83 12.22 9.97
N GLN A 103 4.64 12.12 11.03
CA GLN A 103 5.81 11.23 11.09
C GLN A 103 5.51 9.74 10.85
N ASP A 104 4.26 9.32 11.03
CA ASP A 104 3.80 7.93 10.85
C ASP A 104 3.25 7.67 9.44
N PHE A 105 3.10 8.70 8.60
CA PHE A 105 2.59 8.58 7.24
C PHE A 105 3.69 8.47 6.20
N ARG A 106 3.46 7.70 5.14
CA ARG A 106 4.32 7.68 3.96
C ARG A 106 3.47 7.71 2.69
N ILE A 107 4.10 8.11 1.59
CA ILE A 107 3.64 7.74 0.25
C ILE A 107 4.73 6.89 -0.40
N VAL A 108 4.41 5.66 -0.78
CA VAL A 108 5.34 4.75 -1.46
C VAL A 108 4.95 4.71 -2.94
N PHE A 109 5.87 5.14 -3.81
CA PHE A 109 5.70 5.12 -5.26
C PHE A 109 6.39 3.91 -5.84
N ASP A 110 5.63 3.00 -6.45
CA ASP A 110 6.20 1.88 -7.19
C ASP A 110 6.68 2.40 -8.55
N ILE A 111 7.91 2.05 -8.93
CA ILE A 111 8.55 2.58 -10.14
C ILE A 111 8.69 1.46 -11.18
N SER A 112 8.21 1.74 -12.39
CA SER A 112 8.45 0.94 -13.60
C SER A 112 8.91 1.86 -14.71
N ASP A 113 9.98 1.49 -15.41
CA ASP A 113 10.51 2.26 -16.54
C ASP A 113 10.74 3.74 -16.21
N SER A 114 11.28 4.00 -15.02
CA SER A 114 11.52 5.36 -14.47
C SER A 114 10.26 6.21 -14.29
N ARG A 115 9.08 5.58 -14.19
CA ARG A 115 7.79 6.25 -13.96
C ARG A 115 7.00 5.60 -12.84
N VAL A 116 6.13 6.38 -12.22
CA VAL A 116 5.17 5.88 -11.22
C VAL A 116 4.19 4.92 -11.89
N SER A 117 4.18 3.65 -11.48
CA SER A 117 3.21 2.66 -11.97
C SER A 117 1.95 2.62 -11.11
N GLN A 118 2.13 2.80 -9.80
CA GLN A 118 1.10 3.00 -8.79
C GLN A 118 1.72 3.64 -7.55
N TYR A 119 0.90 4.10 -6.62
CA TYR A 119 1.39 4.60 -5.35
C TYR A 119 0.47 4.21 -4.20
N ARG A 120 1.05 4.18 -2.99
CA ARG A 120 0.39 3.78 -1.76
C ARG A 120 0.55 4.89 -0.74
N ALA A 121 -0.54 5.37 -0.15
CA ALA A 121 -0.52 6.36 0.92
C ALA A 121 -1.11 5.75 2.18
N GLY A 122 -0.46 5.93 3.33
CA GLY A 122 -0.97 5.34 4.57
C GLY A 122 0.01 5.42 5.74
N LEU A 123 -0.38 4.73 6.81
CA LEU A 123 0.35 4.66 8.06
C LEU A 123 1.41 3.55 8.03
N LEU A 124 2.51 3.75 8.77
CA LEU A 124 3.41 2.69 9.15
C LEU A 124 2.74 1.73 10.15
N PRO A 125 3.04 0.42 10.11
CA PRO A 125 3.85 -0.27 9.10
C PRO A 125 3.09 -0.58 7.79
N ALA A 126 1.76 -0.44 7.79
CA ALA A 126 0.87 -0.92 6.72
C ALA A 126 1.24 -0.44 5.31
N VAL A 127 1.66 0.82 5.17
CA VAL A 127 2.08 1.42 3.88
C VAL A 127 3.23 0.66 3.21
N GLY A 128 4.09 0.03 4.01
CA GLY A 128 5.24 -0.75 3.54
C GLY A 128 4.91 -2.14 3.00
N TYR A 129 3.70 -2.66 3.20
CA TYR A 129 3.35 -4.04 2.79
C TYR A 129 3.13 -4.16 1.28
N ALA A 130 4.20 -4.30 0.51
CA ALA A 130 4.13 -4.42 -0.96
C ALA A 130 3.19 -5.55 -1.42
N GLN A 131 3.11 -6.66 -0.66
CA GLN A 131 2.23 -7.79 -0.94
C GLN A 131 0.85 -7.70 -0.26
N GLY A 132 0.50 -6.54 0.30
CA GLY A 132 -0.72 -6.37 1.10
C GLY A 132 -0.74 -7.30 2.31
N CYS A 133 -1.87 -7.93 2.60
CA CYS A 133 -2.03 -8.79 3.76
C CYS A 133 -1.21 -10.08 3.72
N LEU A 134 -0.71 -10.50 2.55
CA LEU A 134 0.22 -11.63 2.45
C LEU A 134 1.55 -11.36 3.16
N GLN A 135 1.96 -10.09 3.25
CA GLN A 135 3.20 -9.70 3.92
C GLN A 135 3.17 -9.98 5.43
N GLN A 136 1.99 -9.86 6.05
CA GLN A 136 1.81 -10.10 7.48
C GLN A 136 1.67 -11.58 7.84
N GLN A 137 1.52 -12.45 6.84
CA GLN A 137 1.46 -13.88 7.11
C GLN A 137 2.86 -14.36 7.50
N PRO A 138 2.99 -15.21 8.54
CA PRO A 138 4.28 -15.81 8.82
C PRO A 138 4.75 -16.50 7.54
N ARG A 139 5.85 -16.01 6.94
CA ARG A 139 6.56 -16.71 5.86
C ARG A 139 6.56 -18.16 6.28
N GLN A 140 5.96 -19.05 5.48
CA GLN A 140 5.86 -20.47 5.81
C GLN A 140 7.20 -20.94 6.35
N MET A 141 7.35 -20.99 7.67
CA MET A 141 8.41 -21.74 8.30
C MET A 141 8.03 -23.15 7.96
N SER A 142 8.76 -23.71 7.00
CA SER A 142 8.75 -25.11 6.64
C SER A 142 8.47 -25.93 7.90
N ARG A 143 7.24 -26.43 8.04
CA ARG A 143 6.96 -27.55 8.94
C ARG A 143 7.62 -28.76 8.30
N SER A 144 8.95 -28.82 8.37
CA SER A 144 9.64 -30.09 8.34
C SER A 144 9.33 -30.73 9.67
N THR A 145 8.31 -31.59 9.69
CA THR A 145 8.10 -32.54 10.78
C THR A 145 9.32 -33.45 10.82
N ALA A 146 10.33 -33.06 11.59
CA ALA A 146 11.33 -33.98 12.08
C ALA A 146 10.61 -34.89 13.07
N THR A 147 10.19 -36.06 12.58
CA THR A 147 9.83 -37.19 13.42
C THR A 147 11.02 -37.52 14.30
N ALA A 148 10.96 -37.11 15.56
CA ALA A 148 11.85 -37.60 16.60
C ALA A 148 11.51 -39.08 16.85
N ALA A 149 12.32 -39.98 16.31
CA ALA A 149 12.43 -41.33 16.80
C ALA A 149 13.67 -41.40 17.71
N VAL A 150 13.42 -41.68 18.99
CA VAL A 150 14.41 -42.08 20.01
C VAL A 150 13.66 -43.05 20.96
N PRO A 151 14.28 -44.10 21.52
CA PRO A 151 15.54 -44.78 21.19
C PRO A 151 15.35 -46.15 20.51
#